data_AF-A0A8V8TPQ8-F1
#
_entry.id   AF-A0A8V8TPQ8-F1
#
_cell.length_a   1.000
_cell.length_b   1.000
_cell.length_c   1.000
_cell.angle_alpha   90.00
_cell.angle_beta   90.00
_cell.angle_gamma   90.00
#
_symmetry.space_group_name_H-M   'P 1'
#
loop_
_entity.id
_entity.type
_entity.pdbx_description
1 polymer ?
#
loop_
_entity_poly.entity_id
_entity_poly.type
_entity_poly.pdbx_seq_one_letter_code
_entity_poly.pdbx_strand_id
1 'polypeptide(L)'
;MATAGGGSGADPGSRGLLRLLSFCVLLAGLCRGNSVERKIYIPLNKTAPCVRLLNATHQIGCQSSISGDTGVIHVVEKEEDLQWVLTDGPNPPYMVLLESKHFTRDLMEKLKGRTSRIAGLAVSLTKPSPASGFSPSVQCPNDGFGVYSNSYGPEFAHCREIQWNSLGNGLAYEDFSFPIFLLEDENETKVIKQCYQDHNLSQNGSAPTFPLCAMQLFSHMHAVISTATCMRRSSIQSTFSINPEIVCDPLSDYNVWSMLKPINTTGTLKPDDRVVVAATRLDSRSFFWNVAPGAESAVASFVTQLAAAEALQKAPDVTTLPRNVMFVFFQGETFDYIGSSRMVYDMEKGKFPVQLENVDSFVELGQVALRTSLELWMHTDPVSQKNESVRNQGL
;
A
#
# COMPACT_ATOMS: atom_id res chain seq x y z
N MET A 1 -91.50 -11.12 -2.69
CA MET A 1 -91.48 -9.71 -3.13
C MET A 1 -90.03 -9.34 -3.44
N ALA A 2 -89.80 -8.99 -4.70
CA ALA A 2 -88.66 -8.28 -5.29
C ALA A 2 -87.20 -8.71 -5.00
N THR A 3 -86.61 -9.29 -6.04
CA THR A 3 -85.19 -9.30 -6.42
C THR A 3 -84.62 -7.88 -6.67
N ALA A 4 -83.35 -7.64 -6.35
CA ALA A 4 -82.50 -6.71 -7.11
C ALA A 4 -81.01 -7.05 -6.88
N GLY A 5 -80.36 -7.59 -7.90
CA GLY A 5 -78.90 -7.63 -8.01
C GLY A 5 -78.36 -6.26 -8.41
N GLY A 6 -77.32 -5.79 -7.73
CA GLY A 6 -76.55 -4.61 -8.10
C GLY A 6 -75.19 -5.04 -8.63
N GLY A 7 -75.07 -5.09 -9.96
CA GLY A 7 -73.79 -5.30 -10.64
C GLY A 7 -72.86 -4.11 -10.39
N SER A 8 -71.63 -4.41 -9.96
CA SER A 8 -70.56 -3.42 -9.91
C SER A 8 -70.11 -3.15 -11.35
N GLY A 9 -70.58 -2.03 -11.91
CA GLY A 9 -70.19 -1.55 -13.22
C GLY A 9 -68.69 -1.21 -13.22
N ALA A 10 -67.93 -1.88 -14.07
CA ALA A 10 -66.54 -1.52 -14.32
C ALA A 10 -66.50 -0.14 -15.00
N ASP A 11 -66.04 0.88 -14.26
CA ASP A 11 -65.83 2.21 -14.81
C ASP A 11 -64.83 2.17 -15.97
N PRO A 12 -65.21 2.57 -17.20
CA PRO A 12 -64.32 2.54 -18.37
C PRO A 12 -63.10 3.46 -18.22
N GLY A 13 -63.18 4.48 -17.35
CA GLY A 13 -62.11 5.46 -17.13
C GLY A 13 -60.90 4.92 -16.37
N SER A 14 -61.09 3.95 -15.46
CA SER A 14 -60.01 3.42 -14.60
C SER A 14 -59.01 2.57 -15.38
N ARG A 15 -59.49 1.75 -16.33
CA ARG A 15 -58.62 0.97 -17.24
C ARG A 15 -57.86 1.85 -18.22
N GLY A 16 -58.43 2.98 -18.64
CA GLY A 16 -57.76 3.98 -19.49
C GLY A 16 -56.60 4.65 -18.77
N LEU A 17 -56.80 5.06 -17.51
CA LEU A 17 -55.74 5.66 -16.69
C LEU A 17 -54.59 4.69 -16.39
N LEU A 18 -54.89 3.44 -16.04
CA LEU A 18 -53.85 2.42 -15.79
C LEU A 18 -53.04 2.11 -17.05
N ARG A 19 -53.68 2.08 -18.22
CA ARG A 19 -52.99 1.91 -19.51
C ARG A 19 -52.14 3.13 -19.86
N LEU A 20 -52.62 4.35 -19.61
CA LEU A 20 -51.83 5.57 -19.78
C LEU A 20 -50.61 5.59 -18.86
N LEU A 21 -50.78 5.25 -17.58
CA LEU A 21 -49.68 5.16 -16.61
C LEU A 21 -48.65 4.10 -17.01
N SER A 22 -49.08 2.90 -17.42
CA SER A 22 -48.16 1.88 -17.96
C SER A 22 -47.44 2.34 -19.22
N PHE A 23 -48.13 3.06 -20.12
CA PHE A 23 -47.53 3.59 -21.34
C PHE A 23 -46.52 4.72 -21.02
N CYS A 24 -46.80 5.58 -20.05
CA CYS A 24 -45.88 6.61 -19.56
C CYS A 24 -44.65 6.01 -18.86
N VAL A 25 -44.81 4.94 -18.07
CA VAL A 25 -43.70 4.22 -17.44
C VAL A 25 -42.83 3.51 -18.49
N LEU A 26 -43.44 2.92 -19.52
CA LEU A 26 -42.71 2.33 -20.66
C LEU A 26 -41.97 3.39 -21.48
N LEU A 27 -42.56 4.57 -21.69
CA LEU A 27 -41.90 5.71 -22.35
C LEU A 27 -40.74 6.27 -21.51
N ALA A 28 -40.88 6.34 -20.19
CA ALA A 28 -39.81 6.76 -19.28
C ALA A 28 -38.61 5.79 -19.31
N GLY A 29 -38.85 4.49 -19.53
CA GLY A 29 -37.80 3.48 -19.72
C GLY A 29 -37.01 3.59 -21.04
N LEU A 30 -37.56 4.27 -22.05
CA LEU A 30 -36.92 4.51 -23.36
C LEU A 30 -36.07 5.80 -23.38
N CYS A 31 -36.29 6.72 -22.44
CA CYS A 31 -35.47 7.92 -22.29
C CYS A 31 -34.18 7.62 -21.51
N ARG A 32 -33.21 6.98 -22.17
CA ARG A 32 -31.83 6.98 -21.67
C ARG A 32 -31.24 8.37 -21.87
N GLY A 33 -31.43 9.25 -20.88
CA GLY A 33 -30.79 10.56 -20.84
C GLY A 33 -29.27 10.39 -20.87
N ASN A 34 -28.62 10.93 -21.91
CA ASN A 34 -27.18 10.89 -21.99
C ASN A 34 -26.63 12.10 -21.22
N SER A 35 -26.12 11.86 -20.01
CA SER A 35 -25.61 12.93 -19.13
C SER A 35 -24.52 13.74 -19.85
N VAL A 36 -24.59 15.07 -19.72
CA VAL A 36 -23.55 15.99 -20.24
C VAL A 36 -22.19 15.65 -19.61
N GLU A 37 -22.19 15.21 -18.35
CA GLU A 37 -21.00 14.75 -17.65
C GLU A 37 -20.28 13.63 -18.41
N ARG A 38 -21.01 12.64 -18.92
CA ARG A 38 -20.43 11.50 -19.68
C ARG A 38 -19.92 11.89 -21.07
N LYS A 39 -20.24 13.09 -21.55
CA LYS A 39 -19.75 13.63 -22.82
C LYS A 39 -18.47 14.47 -22.64
N ILE A 40 -18.18 14.90 -21.41
CA ILE A 40 -17.08 15.82 -21.09
C ILE A 40 -16.01 15.11 -20.26
N TYR A 41 -16.40 14.24 -19.33
CA TYR A 41 -15.51 13.54 -18.42
C TYR A 41 -15.26 12.10 -18.85
N ILE A 42 -13.99 11.72 -18.78
CA ILE A 42 -13.53 10.35 -19.01
C ILE A 42 -13.03 9.82 -17.66
N PRO A 43 -13.77 8.90 -17.00
CA PRO A 43 -13.28 8.26 -15.78
C PRO A 43 -12.17 7.26 -16.12
N LEU A 44 -11.10 7.28 -15.33
CA LEU A 44 -10.01 6.30 -15.41
C LEU A 44 -10.28 5.21 -14.39
N ASN A 45 -10.20 3.94 -14.80
CA ASN A 45 -10.62 2.82 -13.95
C ASN A 45 -9.44 2.14 -13.26
N LYS A 46 -8.24 2.17 -13.84
CA LYS A 46 -7.07 1.43 -13.33
C LYS A 46 -6.01 2.38 -12.80
N THR A 47 -6.26 2.85 -11.57
CA THR A 47 -5.35 3.76 -10.88
C THR A 47 -5.06 3.30 -9.47
N ALA A 48 -3.84 3.57 -9.00
CA ALA A 48 -3.43 3.30 -7.63
C ALA A 48 -3.07 4.61 -6.91
N PRO A 49 -3.78 4.99 -5.84
CA PRO A 49 -3.51 6.24 -5.13
C PRO A 49 -2.32 6.10 -4.18
N CYS A 50 -1.62 7.21 -3.96
CA CYS A 50 -0.81 7.41 -2.77
C CYS A 50 -1.75 7.75 -1.60
N VAL A 51 -1.55 7.06 -0.47
CA VAL A 51 -2.39 7.22 0.74
C VAL A 51 -1.59 7.86 1.87
N ARG A 52 -2.31 8.43 2.83
CA ARG A 52 -1.74 9.01 4.05
C ARG A 52 -1.53 7.92 5.10
N LEU A 53 -0.31 7.82 5.61
CA LEU A 53 0.02 7.00 6.79
C LEU A 53 0.51 7.92 7.92
N LEU A 54 0.30 7.50 9.16
CA LEU A 54 0.65 8.28 10.33
C LEU A 54 1.70 7.56 11.18
N ASN A 55 2.69 8.33 11.61
CA ASN A 55 3.58 7.98 12.71
C ASN A 55 3.11 8.71 13.98
N ALA A 56 3.61 8.31 15.14
CA ALA A 56 3.37 8.99 16.42
C ALA A 56 3.78 10.47 16.39
N THR A 57 4.81 10.82 15.60
CA THR A 57 5.40 12.17 15.56
C THR A 57 4.96 13.00 14.35
N HIS A 58 4.72 12.37 13.19
CA HIS A 58 4.48 13.05 11.93
C HIS A 58 3.57 12.21 11.02
N GLN A 59 3.27 12.74 9.83
CA GLN A 59 2.48 12.09 8.80
C GLN A 59 3.28 11.95 7.52
N ILE A 60 2.95 10.96 6.69
CA ILE A 60 3.63 10.66 5.43
C ILE A 60 2.63 10.31 4.33
N GLY A 61 3.02 10.46 3.07
CA GLY A 61 2.19 10.15 1.92
C GLY A 61 1.34 11.33 1.46
N CYS A 62 0.21 11.07 0.81
CA CYS A 62 -0.50 12.06 0.00
C CYS A 62 -1.94 12.27 0.44
N GLN A 63 -2.49 13.43 0.10
CA GLN A 63 -3.89 13.79 0.35
C GLN A 63 -4.38 14.78 -0.71
N SER A 64 -5.65 14.67 -1.09
CA SER A 64 -6.35 15.72 -1.84
C SER A 64 -7.21 16.63 -0.95
N SER A 65 -7.61 17.77 -1.50
CA SER A 65 -8.69 18.59 -0.96
C SER A 65 -10.01 17.82 -0.89
N ILE A 66 -10.94 18.28 -0.04
CA ILE A 66 -12.23 17.62 0.22
C ILE A 66 -13.15 17.52 -1.00
N SER A 67 -13.01 18.42 -1.97
CA SER A 67 -13.74 18.41 -3.25
C SER A 67 -12.92 17.81 -4.40
N GLY A 68 -11.72 17.30 -4.11
CA GLY A 68 -10.73 16.94 -5.11
C GLY A 68 -9.98 18.15 -5.65
N ASP A 69 -8.85 17.85 -6.27
CA ASP A 69 -7.95 18.84 -6.85
C ASP A 69 -8.00 18.74 -8.37
N THR A 70 -8.33 19.84 -9.03
CA THR A 70 -8.46 19.93 -10.49
C THR A 70 -7.37 20.86 -11.02
N GLY A 71 -6.71 20.46 -12.10
CA GLY A 71 -5.77 21.33 -12.79
C GLY A 71 -5.57 20.98 -14.26
N VAL A 72 -4.93 21.89 -15.00
CA VAL A 72 -4.63 21.75 -16.42
C VAL A 72 -3.51 20.71 -16.59
N ILE A 73 -3.71 19.73 -17.47
CA ILE A 73 -2.71 18.68 -17.69
C ILE A 73 -1.47 19.26 -18.33
N HIS A 74 -0.30 18.93 -17.78
CA HIS A 74 1.00 19.21 -18.40
C HIS A 74 1.86 17.94 -18.37
N VAL A 75 2.31 17.51 -19.55
CA VAL A 75 3.15 16.30 -19.69
C VAL A 75 4.62 16.72 -19.60
N VAL A 76 5.36 16.06 -18.72
CA VAL A 76 6.80 16.32 -18.52
C VAL A 76 7.59 15.17 -19.13
N GLU A 77 8.22 15.43 -20.28
CA GLU A 77 9.11 14.48 -20.96
C GLU A 77 10.58 14.79 -20.69
N LYS A 78 10.90 16.05 -20.40
CA LYS A 78 12.24 16.56 -20.09
C LYS A 78 12.21 17.45 -18.86
N GLU A 79 13.37 17.64 -18.23
CA GLU A 79 13.51 18.56 -17.09
C GLU A 79 13.15 20.02 -17.46
N GLU A 80 13.34 20.41 -18.72
CA GLU A 80 12.96 21.73 -19.23
C GLU A 80 11.44 21.97 -19.14
N ASP A 81 10.63 20.92 -19.33
CA ASP A 81 9.17 21.02 -19.24
C ASP A 81 8.70 21.30 -17.79
N LEU A 82 9.56 21.02 -16.81
CA LEU A 82 9.29 21.31 -15.39
C LEU A 82 9.30 22.82 -15.13
N GLN A 83 10.17 23.58 -15.79
CA GLN A 83 10.22 25.04 -15.63
C GLN A 83 8.90 25.68 -16.05
N TRP A 84 8.28 25.15 -17.10
CA TRP A 84 6.96 25.62 -17.55
C TRP A 84 5.88 25.48 -16.48
N VAL A 85 5.85 24.34 -15.76
CA VAL A 85 4.90 24.11 -14.67
C VAL A 85 5.16 25.05 -13.49
N LEU A 86 6.44 25.21 -13.14
CA LEU A 86 6.86 25.93 -11.94
C LEU A 86 6.77 27.46 -12.10
N THR A 87 7.12 28.02 -13.26
CA THR A 87 7.24 29.48 -13.46
C THR A 87 6.45 30.02 -14.64
N ASP A 88 6.58 29.42 -15.82
CA ASP A 88 6.23 30.13 -17.07
C ASP A 88 4.76 29.99 -17.46
N GLY A 89 4.11 28.91 -17.02
CA GLY A 89 2.76 28.57 -17.43
C GLY A 89 1.72 29.66 -17.11
N PRO A 90 0.81 30.00 -18.03
CA PRO A 90 -0.15 31.08 -17.80
C PRO A 90 -1.34 30.69 -16.89
N ASN A 91 -1.63 29.39 -16.74
CA ASN A 91 -2.89 28.87 -16.21
C ASN A 91 -2.69 27.88 -15.03
N PRO A 92 -2.18 28.31 -13.86
CA PRO A 92 -2.22 27.48 -12.66
C PRO A 92 -3.68 27.28 -12.19
N PRO A 93 -4.03 26.14 -11.56
CA PRO A 93 -3.13 25.05 -11.16
C PRO A 93 -2.93 23.97 -12.24
N TYR A 94 -1.78 23.28 -12.18
CA TYR A 94 -1.36 22.24 -13.12
C TYR A 94 -1.45 20.83 -12.52
N MET A 95 -1.80 19.86 -13.36
CA MET A 95 -1.72 18.43 -13.09
C MET A 95 -0.59 17.84 -13.90
N VAL A 96 0.45 17.37 -13.22
CA VAL A 96 1.67 16.92 -13.89
C VAL A 96 1.56 15.44 -14.22
N LEU A 97 1.70 15.08 -15.49
CA LEU A 97 1.90 13.68 -15.90
C LEU A 97 3.40 13.41 -16.02
N LEU A 98 3.92 12.59 -15.10
CA LEU A 98 5.31 12.14 -15.11
C LEU A 98 5.42 10.71 -15.64
N GLU A 99 6.49 10.46 -16.38
CA GLU A 99 6.95 9.11 -16.68
C GLU A 99 7.80 8.57 -15.52
N SER A 100 7.77 7.25 -15.29
CA SER A 100 8.42 6.61 -14.14
C SER A 100 9.93 6.88 -14.05
N LYS A 101 10.62 7.13 -15.17
CA LYS A 101 12.04 7.52 -15.22
C LYS A 101 12.33 8.89 -14.59
N HIS A 102 11.34 9.79 -14.53
CA HIS A 102 11.49 11.14 -13.97
C HIS A 102 10.98 11.22 -12.53
N PHE A 103 10.40 10.14 -12.00
CA PHE A 103 9.93 10.05 -10.62
C PHE A 103 11.11 9.91 -9.66
N THR A 104 11.76 11.03 -9.33
CA THR A 104 12.94 11.10 -8.47
C THR A 104 12.70 12.04 -7.29
N ARG A 105 13.47 11.86 -6.20
CA ARG A 105 13.32 12.70 -5.00
C ARG A 105 13.58 14.18 -5.30
N ASP A 106 14.61 14.49 -6.07
CA ASP A 106 14.97 15.87 -6.38
C ASP A 106 13.86 16.60 -7.13
N LEU A 107 13.22 15.94 -8.09
CA LEU A 107 12.10 16.51 -8.84
C LEU A 107 10.86 16.64 -7.95
N MET A 108 10.57 15.64 -7.13
CA MET A 108 9.44 15.68 -6.19
C MET A 108 9.60 16.78 -5.14
N GLU A 109 10.82 17.04 -4.66
CA GLU A 109 11.10 18.13 -3.71
C GLU A 109 10.96 19.50 -4.39
N LYS A 110 11.39 19.65 -5.66
CA LYS A 110 11.14 20.85 -6.46
C LYS A 110 9.64 21.11 -6.65
N LEU A 111 8.86 20.06 -6.94
CA LEU A 111 7.40 20.14 -7.09
C LEU A 111 6.69 20.44 -5.76
N LYS A 112 7.17 19.88 -4.65
CA LYS A 112 6.70 20.16 -3.29
C LYS A 112 7.05 21.58 -2.84
N GLY A 113 8.07 22.19 -3.44
CA GLY A 113 8.54 23.54 -3.17
C GLY A 113 7.45 24.61 -3.22
N ARG A 114 7.83 25.84 -2.86
CA ARG A 114 6.99 26.98 -2.45
C ARG A 114 5.94 27.50 -3.47
N THR A 115 5.76 26.84 -4.61
CA THR A 115 4.81 27.23 -5.65
C THR A 115 3.50 26.47 -5.47
N SER A 116 2.43 27.16 -5.05
CA SER A 116 1.05 26.64 -4.97
C SER A 116 0.39 26.44 -6.35
N ARG A 117 1.17 26.05 -7.34
CA ARG A 117 0.79 25.97 -8.76
C ARG A 117 0.46 24.56 -9.22
N ILE A 118 0.74 23.55 -8.38
CA ILE A 118 0.51 22.14 -8.70
C ILE A 118 -0.70 21.66 -7.91
N ALA A 119 -1.68 21.11 -8.61
CA ALA A 119 -2.87 20.49 -8.02
C ALA A 119 -2.68 18.98 -7.77
N GLY A 120 -1.76 18.31 -8.46
CA GLY A 120 -1.53 16.88 -8.29
C GLY A 120 -0.59 16.28 -9.32
N LEU A 121 -0.27 15.01 -9.11
CA LEU A 121 0.67 14.24 -9.92
C LEU A 121 0.05 12.93 -10.40
N ALA A 122 0.20 12.62 -11.68
CA ALA A 122 -0.06 11.30 -12.23
C ALA A 122 1.26 10.70 -12.72
N VAL A 123 1.58 9.48 -12.31
CA VAL A 123 2.77 8.75 -12.72
C VAL A 123 2.36 7.64 -13.67
N SER A 124 3.04 7.54 -14.81
CA SER A 124 2.86 6.46 -15.78
C SER A 124 4.07 5.53 -15.76
N LEU A 125 3.84 4.22 -15.79
CA LEU A 125 4.91 3.23 -15.85
C LEU A 125 5.47 3.14 -17.27
N THR A 126 6.75 3.46 -17.43
CA THR A 126 7.47 3.25 -18.68
C THR A 126 8.06 1.83 -18.71
N LYS A 127 7.95 1.17 -19.86
CA LYS A 127 8.70 -0.06 -20.18
C LYS A 127 9.80 0.31 -21.18
N PRO A 128 11.08 -0.07 -20.96
CA PRO A 128 11.60 -0.93 -19.90
C PRO A 128 11.77 -0.23 -18.53
N SER A 129 11.96 -1.02 -17.48
CA SER A 129 12.30 -0.53 -16.13
C SER A 129 13.58 0.30 -16.13
N PRO A 130 13.74 1.27 -15.20
CA PRO A 130 14.95 2.09 -15.09
C PRO A 130 16.22 1.25 -14.90
N ALA A 131 17.25 1.50 -15.69
CA ALA A 131 18.50 0.75 -15.67
C ALA A 131 19.28 0.89 -14.35
N SER A 132 19.16 2.04 -13.68
CA SER A 132 19.83 2.32 -12.40
C SER A 132 19.16 1.63 -11.20
N GLY A 133 17.99 1.02 -11.38
CA GLY A 133 17.11 0.64 -10.28
C GLY A 133 16.52 1.85 -9.55
N PHE A 134 15.54 1.60 -8.69
CA PHE A 134 14.88 2.63 -7.89
C PHE A 134 14.26 2.00 -6.63
N SER A 135 14.50 2.61 -5.47
CA SER A 135 13.85 2.23 -4.21
C SER A 135 13.28 3.47 -3.53
N PRO A 136 11.93 3.61 -3.43
CA PRO A 136 11.32 4.76 -2.77
C PRO A 136 11.45 4.69 -1.24
N SER A 137 11.94 3.57 -0.69
CA SER A 137 12.15 3.39 0.74
C SER A 137 13.41 4.11 1.23
N VAL A 138 13.59 4.22 2.54
CA VAL A 138 14.78 4.77 3.18
C VAL A 138 16.01 3.88 2.96
N GLN A 139 17.22 4.44 3.10
CA GLN A 139 18.47 3.70 2.97
C GLN A 139 18.67 2.63 4.05
N CYS A 140 18.13 2.85 5.25
CA CYS A 140 18.15 1.92 6.37
C CYS A 140 16.71 1.61 6.80
N PRO A 141 16.07 0.55 6.24
CA PRO A 141 14.71 0.17 6.61
C PRO A 141 14.62 -0.27 8.08
N ASN A 142 13.51 0.07 8.75
CA ASN A 142 13.21 -0.28 10.16
C ASN A 142 14.30 0.10 11.18
N ASP A 143 15.09 1.14 10.87
CA ASP A 143 16.08 1.66 11.80
C ASP A 143 15.43 2.14 13.10
N GLY A 144 16.07 1.86 14.24
CA GLY A 144 15.60 2.25 15.57
C GLY A 144 14.71 1.23 16.29
N PHE A 145 14.23 0.17 15.61
CA PHE A 145 13.44 -0.91 16.23
C PHE A 145 14.24 -2.21 16.46
N GLY A 146 15.49 -2.24 16.01
CA GLY A 146 16.40 -3.37 16.22
C GLY A 146 17.13 -3.34 17.56
N VAL A 147 17.94 -4.38 17.80
CA VAL A 147 18.77 -4.52 19.01
C VAL A 147 19.97 -3.56 18.99
N TYR A 148 20.48 -3.24 17.79
CA TYR A 148 21.63 -2.34 17.65
C TYR A 148 21.23 -0.89 17.98
N SER A 149 21.96 -0.33 18.92
CA SER A 149 21.73 1.01 19.46
C SER A 149 23.07 1.67 19.76
N ASN A 150 23.04 2.94 20.13
CA ASN A 150 24.25 3.65 20.56
C ASN A 150 24.93 2.99 21.78
N SER A 151 24.20 2.21 22.58
CA SER A 151 24.72 1.46 23.73
C SER A 151 25.15 0.02 23.40
N TYR A 152 24.58 -0.60 22.37
CA TYR A 152 24.81 -2.01 22.04
C TYR A 152 25.08 -2.15 20.54
N GLY A 153 26.32 -2.45 20.16
CA GLY A 153 26.73 -2.52 18.75
C GLY A 153 26.63 -1.17 18.01
N PRO A 154 27.28 -0.10 18.50
CA PRO A 154 27.18 1.24 17.89
C PRO A 154 27.74 1.31 16.45
N GLU A 155 28.59 0.34 16.08
CA GLU A 155 29.09 0.13 14.72
C GLU A 155 27.96 -0.21 13.72
N PHE A 156 26.98 -1.01 14.15
CA PHE A 156 25.86 -1.48 13.32
C PHE A 156 24.60 -0.61 13.44
N ALA A 157 24.51 0.22 14.48
CA ALA A 157 23.39 1.14 14.66
C ALA A 157 23.26 2.11 13.47
N HIS A 158 22.03 2.41 13.06
CA HIS A 158 21.73 3.32 11.95
C HIS A 158 22.38 2.93 10.61
N CYS A 159 22.61 1.63 10.37
CA CYS A 159 23.27 1.12 9.16
C CYS A 159 24.60 1.83 8.84
N ARG A 160 25.37 2.23 9.85
CA ARG A 160 26.63 2.98 9.67
C ARG A 160 27.68 2.18 8.92
N GLU A 161 27.84 0.90 9.26
CA GLU A 161 28.82 0.03 8.62
C GLU A 161 28.32 -0.51 7.27
N ILE A 162 27.06 -0.95 7.22
CA ILE A 162 26.48 -1.60 6.04
C ILE A 162 25.17 -0.92 5.66
N GLN A 163 25.13 -0.36 4.46
CA GLN A 163 23.90 0.16 3.87
C GLN A 163 23.14 -0.94 3.14
N TRP A 164 22.10 -1.46 3.78
CA TRP A 164 21.25 -2.53 3.23
C TRP A 164 20.47 -2.11 1.98
N ASN A 165 20.04 -0.84 1.88
CA ASN A 165 19.34 -0.31 0.72
C ASN A 165 20.08 0.88 0.11
N SER A 166 21.13 0.61 -0.67
CA SER A 166 21.97 1.64 -1.31
C SER A 166 21.21 2.54 -2.30
N LEU A 167 20.13 2.02 -2.91
CA LEU A 167 19.26 2.77 -3.84
C LEU A 167 18.08 3.46 -3.16
N GLY A 168 17.97 3.35 -1.84
CA GLY A 168 16.91 4.00 -1.06
C GLY A 168 17.04 5.51 -1.15
N ASN A 169 15.95 6.20 -1.48
CA ASN A 169 15.91 7.66 -1.49
C ASN A 169 15.02 8.25 -0.38
N GLY A 170 14.21 7.44 0.31
CA GLY A 170 13.31 7.88 1.38
C GLY A 170 12.04 8.60 0.92
N LEU A 171 11.76 8.62 -0.39
CA LEU A 171 10.62 9.36 -0.97
C LEU A 171 9.26 8.93 -0.40
N ALA A 172 9.10 7.65 -0.06
CA ALA A 172 7.86 7.09 0.50
C ALA A 172 7.55 7.56 1.95
N TYR A 173 8.47 8.28 2.59
CA TYR A 173 8.31 8.82 3.94
C TYR A 173 8.18 10.34 3.95
N GLU A 174 8.11 10.97 2.77
CA GLU A 174 7.82 12.39 2.66
C GLU A 174 6.31 12.65 2.76
N ASP A 175 5.94 13.78 3.34
CA ASP A 175 4.56 14.29 3.34
C ASP A 175 4.32 15.15 2.09
N PHE A 176 3.28 14.83 1.33
CA PHE A 176 2.83 15.55 0.15
C PHE A 176 1.47 16.19 0.40
N SER A 177 1.38 17.49 0.09
CA SER A 177 0.16 18.29 0.24
C SER A 177 -0.80 18.18 -0.96
N PHE A 178 -0.46 17.36 -1.96
CA PHE A 178 -1.23 17.14 -3.18
C PHE A 178 -1.36 15.64 -3.47
N PRO A 179 -2.42 15.20 -4.18
CA PRO A 179 -2.63 13.81 -4.53
C PRO A 179 -1.64 13.33 -5.60
N ILE A 180 -1.20 12.08 -5.44
CA ILE A 180 -0.31 11.39 -6.38
C ILE A 180 -0.94 10.05 -6.74
N PHE A 181 -1.09 9.77 -8.03
CA PHE A 181 -1.69 8.53 -8.54
C PHE A 181 -0.78 7.84 -9.54
N LEU A 182 -0.75 6.51 -9.51
CA LEU A 182 -0.16 5.68 -10.54
C LEU A 182 -1.23 5.30 -11.55
N LEU A 183 -0.94 5.51 -12.83
CA LEU A 183 -1.73 5.01 -13.94
C LEU A 183 -1.19 3.63 -14.34
N GLU A 184 -1.99 2.59 -14.17
CA GLU A 184 -1.56 1.22 -14.47
C GLU A 184 -1.73 0.86 -15.95
N ASP A 185 -2.73 1.44 -16.62
CA ASP A 185 -3.02 1.18 -18.01
C ASP A 185 -2.30 2.17 -18.96
N GLU A 186 -1.51 1.61 -19.88
CA GLU A 186 -0.84 2.38 -20.92
C GLU A 186 -1.85 3.02 -21.89
N ASN A 187 -3.00 2.37 -22.11
CA ASN A 187 -4.03 2.92 -22.98
C ASN A 187 -4.69 4.17 -22.38
N GLU A 188 -4.99 4.14 -21.08
CA GLU A 188 -5.49 5.32 -20.34
C GLU A 188 -4.45 6.45 -20.36
N THR A 189 -3.18 6.13 -20.19
CA THR A 189 -2.09 7.11 -20.29
C THR A 189 -2.01 7.74 -21.69
N LYS A 190 -2.21 6.97 -22.77
CA LYS A 190 -2.21 7.49 -24.15
C LYS A 190 -3.36 8.47 -24.39
N VAL A 191 -4.55 8.20 -23.83
CA VAL A 191 -5.70 9.12 -23.93
C VAL A 191 -5.38 10.46 -23.27
N ILE A 192 -4.73 10.46 -22.10
CA ILE A 192 -4.31 11.69 -21.41
C ILE A 192 -3.27 12.45 -22.26
N LYS A 193 -2.27 11.75 -22.79
CA LYS A 193 -1.25 12.36 -23.66
C LYS A 193 -1.86 12.94 -24.93
N GLN A 194 -2.82 12.26 -25.55
CA GLN A 194 -3.53 12.77 -26.72
C GLN A 194 -4.33 14.04 -26.39
N CYS A 195 -5.05 14.04 -25.26
CA CYS A 195 -5.79 15.21 -24.82
C CYS A 195 -4.87 16.42 -24.55
N TYR A 196 -3.69 16.18 -23.98
CA TYR A 196 -2.67 17.21 -23.83
C TYR A 196 -2.17 17.72 -25.19
N GLN A 197 -1.89 16.83 -26.14
CA GLN A 197 -1.41 17.19 -27.46
C GLN A 197 -2.42 18.03 -28.26
N ASP A 198 -3.70 17.66 -28.18
CA ASP A 198 -4.76 18.30 -28.96
C ASP A 198 -5.15 19.68 -28.41
N HIS A 199 -5.03 19.90 -27.09
CA HIS A 199 -5.59 21.09 -26.42
C HIS A 199 -4.58 21.97 -25.68
N ASN A 200 -3.50 21.40 -25.13
CA ASN A 200 -2.61 22.10 -24.20
C ASN A 200 -1.21 22.38 -24.77
N LEU A 201 -0.82 21.75 -25.88
CA LEU A 201 0.44 22.06 -26.55
C LEU A 201 0.41 23.48 -27.16
N SER A 202 1.39 24.29 -26.79
CA SER A 202 1.60 25.60 -27.39
C SER A 202 2.06 25.46 -28.84
N GLN A 203 1.31 25.99 -29.80
CA GLN A 203 1.85 26.22 -31.13
C GLN A 203 2.84 27.40 -31.07
N ASN A 204 4.12 27.14 -31.33
CA ASN A 204 5.18 28.16 -31.42
C ASN A 204 5.34 29.06 -30.17
N GLY A 205 5.30 28.49 -28.96
CA GLY A 205 5.60 29.21 -27.71
C GLY A 205 4.53 30.21 -27.25
N SER A 206 3.37 30.22 -27.90
CA SER A 206 2.21 31.01 -27.44
C SER A 206 1.44 30.29 -26.34
N ALA A 207 0.80 31.03 -25.43
CA ALA A 207 -0.09 30.45 -24.42
C ALA A 207 -1.18 29.59 -25.09
N PRO A 208 -1.50 28.39 -24.55
CA PRO A 208 -2.51 27.53 -25.15
C PRO A 208 -3.88 28.20 -25.12
N THR A 209 -4.60 28.14 -26.24
CA THR A 209 -5.93 28.76 -26.39
C THR A 209 -7.01 27.85 -25.83
N PHE A 210 -7.92 28.42 -25.06
CA PHE A 210 -9.10 27.70 -24.55
C PHE A 210 -9.93 27.10 -25.70
N PRO A 211 -10.47 25.87 -25.60
CA PRO A 211 -10.58 25.00 -24.41
C PRO A 211 -9.34 24.15 -24.10
N LEU A 212 -9.03 24.02 -22.81
CA LEU A 212 -7.90 23.23 -22.29
C LEU A 212 -8.36 21.85 -21.79
N CYS A 213 -7.43 20.90 -21.80
CA CYS A 213 -7.61 19.61 -21.15
C CYS A 213 -7.20 19.68 -19.67
N ALA A 214 -8.10 19.29 -18.78
CA ALA A 214 -7.89 19.29 -17.33
C ALA A 214 -8.16 17.90 -16.74
N MET A 215 -7.53 17.63 -15.60
CA MET A 215 -7.70 16.39 -14.84
C MET A 215 -8.06 16.72 -13.40
N GLN A 216 -8.97 15.93 -12.82
CA GLN A 216 -9.32 16.00 -11.41
C GLN A 216 -8.84 14.73 -10.72
N LEU A 217 -8.10 14.88 -9.62
CA LEU A 217 -7.73 13.79 -8.74
C LEU A 217 -8.44 13.95 -7.39
N PHE A 218 -9.06 12.88 -6.92
CA PHE A 218 -9.83 12.87 -5.68
C PHE A 218 -9.41 11.71 -4.78
N SER A 219 -8.76 12.04 -3.67
CA SER A 219 -8.34 11.11 -2.62
C SER A 219 -8.23 11.85 -1.29
N HIS A 220 -9.35 12.38 -0.81
CA HIS A 220 -9.35 13.10 0.46
C HIS A 220 -9.11 12.13 1.62
N MET A 221 -8.11 12.43 2.45
CA MET A 221 -7.74 11.63 3.63
C MET A 221 -8.16 12.38 4.89
N HIS A 222 -8.99 11.77 5.74
CA HIS A 222 -9.49 12.43 6.96
C HIS A 222 -8.45 12.51 8.09
N ALA A 223 -7.42 11.66 8.03
CA ALA A 223 -6.35 11.52 9.00
C ALA A 223 -5.30 12.65 8.87
N VAL A 224 -4.95 13.28 10.00
CA VAL A 224 -4.04 14.45 10.03
C VAL A 224 -3.09 14.43 11.23
N ILE A 225 -1.94 15.08 11.06
CA ILE A 225 -0.89 15.40 12.04
C ILE A 225 -0.14 14.18 12.55
N SER A 226 -0.78 13.35 13.38
CA SER A 226 -0.13 12.24 14.09
C SER A 226 -1.14 11.20 14.55
N THR A 227 -0.64 9.99 14.84
CA THR A 227 -1.47 8.86 15.30
C THR A 227 -2.28 9.22 16.55
N ALA A 228 -1.68 9.89 17.54
CA ALA A 228 -2.37 10.28 18.77
C ALA A 228 -3.54 11.26 18.51
N THR A 229 -3.34 12.21 17.60
CA THR A 229 -4.39 13.16 17.21
C THR A 229 -5.53 12.44 16.49
N CYS A 230 -5.18 11.56 15.57
CA CYS A 230 -6.15 10.85 14.76
C CYS A 230 -7.00 9.88 15.59
N MET A 231 -6.38 9.05 16.43
CA MET A 231 -7.09 8.11 17.31
C MET A 231 -8.02 8.84 18.29
N ARG A 232 -7.58 9.98 18.87
CA ARG A 232 -8.42 10.82 19.74
C ARG A 232 -9.63 11.40 19.00
N ARG A 233 -9.46 11.84 17.75
CA ARG A 233 -10.57 12.36 16.92
C ARG A 233 -11.55 11.24 16.60
N SER A 234 -11.02 10.08 16.21
CA SER A 234 -11.81 8.87 15.93
C SER A 234 -12.64 8.46 17.15
N SER A 235 -12.06 8.41 18.36
CA SER A 235 -12.81 8.06 19.58
C SER A 235 -13.90 9.07 19.95
N ILE A 236 -13.67 10.37 19.76
CA ILE A 236 -14.67 11.40 20.06
C ILE A 236 -15.82 11.32 19.06
N GLN A 237 -15.52 11.20 17.76
CA GLN A 237 -16.55 11.10 16.72
C GLN A 237 -17.35 9.81 16.84
N SER A 238 -16.72 8.68 17.16
CA SER A 238 -17.43 7.41 17.31
C SER A 238 -18.32 7.36 18.56
N THR A 239 -17.93 8.07 19.64
CA THR A 239 -18.68 8.03 20.92
C THR A 239 -19.86 9.01 20.95
N PHE A 240 -19.73 10.19 20.34
CA PHE A 240 -20.71 11.27 20.49
C PHE A 240 -21.48 11.62 19.20
N SER A 241 -21.14 11.01 18.07
CA SER A 241 -21.87 11.23 16.81
C SER A 241 -23.03 10.25 16.65
N ILE A 242 -24.15 10.75 16.13
CA ILE A 242 -25.28 9.93 15.69
C ILE A 242 -24.87 9.08 14.46
N ASN A 243 -23.90 9.55 13.69
CA ASN A 243 -23.27 8.82 12.58
C ASN A 243 -21.76 8.69 12.87
N PRO A 244 -21.32 7.59 13.50
CA PRO A 244 -19.92 7.40 13.85
C PRO A 244 -19.09 7.28 12.57
N GLU A 245 -18.17 8.23 12.37
CA GLU A 245 -17.17 8.18 11.30
C GLU A 245 -15.81 7.85 11.92
N ILE A 246 -15.18 6.79 11.41
CA ILE A 246 -13.82 6.41 11.79
C ILE A 246 -12.86 7.20 10.89
N VAL A 247 -12.00 8.00 11.51
CA VAL A 247 -11.07 8.91 10.80
C VAL A 247 -9.80 8.17 10.34
N CYS A 248 -9.37 7.18 11.11
CA CYS A 248 -8.23 6.32 10.82
C CYS A 248 -8.32 5.02 11.62
N ASP A 249 -7.62 4.02 11.11
CA ASP A 249 -7.51 2.69 11.68
C ASP A 249 -6.05 2.34 12.00
N PRO A 250 -5.79 1.51 13.01
CA PRO A 250 -4.48 0.92 13.21
C PRO A 250 -4.15 -0.01 12.04
N LEU A 251 -2.90 0.03 11.59
CA LEU A 251 -2.41 -0.95 10.62
C LEU A 251 -2.23 -2.29 11.33
N SER A 252 -3.04 -3.29 10.97
CA SER A 252 -3.00 -4.61 11.58
C SER A 252 -3.43 -5.69 10.59
N ASP A 253 -2.88 -6.88 10.74
CA ASP A 253 -3.27 -8.08 10.01
C ASP A 253 -2.84 -9.32 10.82
N TYR A 254 -3.00 -10.52 10.26
CA TYR A 254 -2.74 -11.78 10.94
C TYR A 254 -1.42 -12.43 10.50
N ASN A 255 -0.64 -12.88 11.48
CA ASN A 255 0.45 -13.82 11.24
C ASN A 255 -0.11 -15.22 11.01
N VAL A 256 0.58 -16.01 10.18
CA VAL A 256 0.27 -17.43 9.97
C VAL A 256 1.38 -18.25 10.57
N TRP A 257 1.04 -19.27 11.36
CA TRP A 257 2.02 -20.21 11.87
C TRP A 257 1.50 -21.63 11.82
N SER A 258 2.41 -22.59 11.73
CA SER A 258 2.12 -24.01 11.70
C SER A 258 3.25 -24.80 12.37
N MET A 259 2.93 -26.01 12.81
CA MET A 259 3.89 -26.95 13.37
C MET A 259 3.94 -28.19 12.49
N LEU A 260 5.14 -28.74 12.31
CA LEU A 260 5.33 -29.98 11.57
C LEU A 260 4.67 -31.17 12.30
N LYS A 261 4.81 -31.24 13.63
CA LYS A 261 4.07 -32.18 14.49
C LYS A 261 2.90 -31.48 15.16
N PRO A 262 1.71 -32.10 15.25
CA PRO A 262 0.58 -31.56 16.00
C PRO A 262 0.95 -31.28 17.46
N ILE A 263 0.55 -30.12 17.96
CA ILE A 263 0.69 -29.72 19.36
C ILE A 263 -0.69 -29.42 19.95
N ASN A 264 -0.79 -29.50 21.28
CA ASN A 264 -1.99 -29.05 21.97
C ASN A 264 -1.98 -27.51 22.07
N THR A 265 -2.88 -26.85 21.33
CA THR A 265 -2.99 -25.39 21.31
C THR A 265 -3.79 -24.82 22.50
N THR A 266 -4.44 -25.66 23.29
CA THR A 266 -5.21 -25.23 24.48
C THR A 266 -4.35 -25.02 25.72
N GLY A 267 -3.12 -25.53 25.72
CA GLY A 267 -2.15 -25.37 26.80
C GLY A 267 -0.82 -24.85 26.29
N THR A 268 0.11 -24.61 27.20
CA THR A 268 1.50 -24.29 26.88
C THR A 268 2.33 -25.57 26.71
N LEU A 269 3.31 -25.52 25.82
CA LEU A 269 4.31 -26.58 25.69
C LEU A 269 5.11 -26.72 26.98
N LYS A 270 5.53 -27.96 27.26
CA LYS A 270 6.39 -28.23 28.42
C LYS A 270 7.76 -27.59 28.19
N PRO A 271 8.47 -27.14 29.23
CA PRO A 271 9.81 -26.53 29.07
C PRO A 271 10.84 -27.42 28.36
N ASP A 272 10.69 -28.74 28.47
CA ASP A 272 11.59 -29.71 27.82
C ASP A 272 11.33 -29.85 26.30
N ASP A 273 10.15 -29.44 25.83
CA ASP A 273 9.79 -29.51 24.41
C ASP A 273 10.44 -28.33 23.66
N ARG A 274 11.55 -28.63 22.98
CA ARG A 274 12.31 -27.65 22.19
C ARG A 274 11.81 -27.57 20.75
N VAL A 275 11.68 -26.34 20.24
CA VAL A 275 11.21 -26.06 18.88
C VAL A 275 12.23 -25.26 18.07
N VAL A 276 12.32 -25.57 16.77
CA VAL A 276 13.08 -24.79 15.79
C VAL A 276 12.10 -23.92 15.03
N VAL A 277 12.31 -22.61 15.01
CA VAL A 277 11.46 -21.67 14.29
C VAL A 277 12.07 -21.36 12.93
N ALA A 278 11.32 -21.65 11.87
CA ALA A 278 11.59 -21.15 10.53
C ALA A 278 10.63 -19.98 10.27
N ALA A 279 11.17 -18.81 9.95
CA ALA A 279 10.41 -17.58 9.77
C ALA A 279 10.68 -16.91 8.43
N THR A 280 9.65 -16.27 7.89
CA THR A 280 9.75 -15.39 6.72
C THR A 280 8.78 -14.24 6.87
N ARG A 281 9.12 -13.11 6.25
CA ARG A 281 8.18 -12.02 5.99
C ARG A 281 7.18 -12.38 4.88
N LEU A 282 5.95 -11.87 5.00
CA LEU A 282 4.87 -12.03 4.03
C LEU A 282 4.51 -10.71 3.35
N ASP A 283 4.78 -9.57 3.98
CA ASP A 283 4.46 -8.25 3.46
C ASP A 283 5.57 -7.64 2.61
N SER A 284 5.17 -6.69 1.76
CA SER A 284 6.06 -5.75 1.08
C SER A 284 5.47 -4.35 1.12
N ARG A 285 6.30 -3.33 0.89
CA ARG A 285 5.89 -1.93 0.88
C ARG A 285 6.00 -1.36 -0.52
N SER A 286 5.02 -0.53 -0.89
CA SER A 286 5.02 0.25 -2.12
C SER A 286 4.68 1.71 -1.82
N PHE A 287 5.05 2.60 -2.74
CA PHE A 287 4.64 4.02 -2.70
C PHE A 287 3.15 4.18 -3.00
N PHE A 288 2.62 3.35 -3.91
CA PHE A 288 1.22 3.37 -4.31
C PHE A 288 0.46 2.26 -3.60
N TRP A 289 -0.70 2.61 -3.03
CA TRP A 289 -1.53 1.68 -2.28
C TRP A 289 -2.03 0.55 -3.17
N ASN A 290 -2.13 -0.67 -2.62
CA ASN A 290 -2.53 -1.91 -3.30
C ASN A 290 -1.62 -2.38 -4.45
N VAL A 291 -0.50 -1.73 -4.75
CA VAL A 291 0.44 -2.16 -5.80
C VAL A 291 1.80 -2.52 -5.19
N ALA A 292 1.82 -3.61 -4.42
CA ALA A 292 3.02 -4.10 -3.72
C ALA A 292 3.35 -5.56 -4.14
N PRO A 293 3.85 -5.79 -5.37
CA PRO A 293 4.06 -7.13 -5.90
C PRO A 293 5.15 -7.92 -5.17
N GLY A 294 6.10 -7.25 -4.51
CA GLY A 294 7.02 -7.85 -3.54
C GLY A 294 7.77 -9.11 -3.98
N ALA A 295 8.09 -9.24 -5.27
CA ALA A 295 8.52 -10.50 -5.89
C ALA A 295 9.73 -11.13 -5.17
N GLU A 296 10.80 -10.36 -5.05
CA GLU A 296 11.99 -10.78 -4.33
C GLU A 296 11.76 -10.61 -2.81
N SER A 297 11.32 -9.42 -2.41
CA SER A 297 11.31 -9.02 -1.00
C SER A 297 10.47 -9.92 -0.08
N ALA A 298 9.38 -10.51 -0.58
CA ALA A 298 8.48 -11.34 0.19
C ALA A 298 8.17 -12.68 -0.49
N VAL A 299 7.78 -12.64 -1.77
CA VAL A 299 7.26 -13.82 -2.49
C VAL A 299 8.28 -14.94 -2.58
N ALA A 300 9.52 -14.63 -2.94
CA ALA A 300 10.61 -15.59 -2.99
C ALA A 300 10.78 -16.39 -1.69
N SER A 301 10.84 -15.68 -0.56
CA SER A 301 11.11 -16.27 0.74
C SER A 301 9.96 -17.17 1.21
N PHE A 302 8.71 -16.68 1.13
CA PHE A 302 7.58 -17.49 1.61
C PHE A 302 7.29 -18.69 0.70
N VAL A 303 7.48 -18.57 -0.62
CA VAL A 303 7.35 -19.72 -1.53
C VAL A 303 8.42 -20.77 -1.23
N THR A 304 9.65 -20.35 -0.96
CA THR A 304 10.75 -21.25 -0.59
C THR A 304 10.45 -21.96 0.74
N GLN A 305 9.94 -21.24 1.73
CA GLN A 305 9.58 -21.82 3.02
C GLN A 305 8.43 -22.82 2.91
N LEU A 306 7.40 -22.51 2.12
CA LEU A 306 6.28 -23.44 1.87
C LEU A 306 6.76 -24.70 1.16
N ALA A 307 7.65 -24.56 0.17
CA ALA A 307 8.25 -25.69 -0.52
C ALA A 307 9.07 -26.57 0.43
N ALA A 308 9.84 -25.95 1.33
CA ALA A 308 10.60 -26.67 2.36
C ALA A 308 9.68 -27.39 3.36
N ALA A 309 8.60 -26.74 3.80
CA ALA A 309 7.61 -27.34 4.68
C ALA A 309 6.93 -28.57 4.03
N GLU A 310 6.54 -28.47 2.77
CA GLU A 310 5.96 -29.57 2.00
C GLU A 310 6.95 -30.73 1.80
N ALA A 311 8.22 -30.42 1.52
CA ALA A 311 9.26 -31.43 1.39
C ALA A 311 9.52 -32.17 2.71
N LEU A 312 9.56 -31.43 3.82
CA LEU A 312 9.73 -32.00 5.15
C LEU A 312 8.53 -32.86 5.56
N GLN A 313 7.30 -32.41 5.27
CA GLN A 313 6.08 -33.15 5.58
C GLN A 313 6.02 -34.52 4.87
N LYS A 314 6.61 -34.63 3.68
CA LYS A 314 6.69 -35.89 2.91
C LYS A 314 7.77 -36.85 3.40
N ALA A 315 8.65 -36.42 4.29
CA ALA A 315 9.69 -37.30 4.82
C ALA A 315 9.08 -38.38 5.73
N PRO A 316 9.55 -39.64 5.65
CA PRO A 316 8.99 -40.74 6.45
C PRO A 316 9.26 -40.58 7.95
N ASP A 317 10.33 -39.87 8.31
CA ASP A 317 10.82 -39.73 9.69
C ASP A 317 10.28 -38.49 10.43
N VAL A 318 9.25 -37.82 9.89
CA VAL A 318 8.69 -36.62 10.53
C VAL A 318 8.30 -36.87 11.98
N THR A 319 7.71 -38.02 12.28
CA THR A 319 7.24 -38.36 13.63
C THR A 319 8.38 -38.65 14.61
N THR A 320 9.55 -39.08 14.14
CA THR A 320 10.70 -39.48 14.95
C THR A 320 11.69 -38.33 15.22
N LEU A 321 11.48 -37.15 14.62
CA LEU A 321 12.35 -35.99 14.84
C LEU A 321 12.46 -35.61 16.33
N PRO A 322 13.66 -35.36 16.87
CA PRO A 322 13.82 -35.02 18.28
C PRO A 322 13.25 -33.63 18.64
N ARG A 323 13.23 -32.71 17.66
CA ARG A 323 12.70 -31.35 17.81
C ARG A 323 11.56 -31.13 16.82
N ASN A 324 10.57 -30.35 17.24
CA ASN A 324 9.50 -29.93 16.34
C ASN A 324 9.93 -28.69 15.55
N VAL A 325 9.44 -28.56 14.32
CA VAL A 325 9.69 -27.39 13.47
C VAL A 325 8.43 -26.55 13.42
N MET A 326 8.58 -25.27 13.71
CA MET A 326 7.54 -24.26 13.65
C MET A 326 7.78 -23.39 12.43
N PHE A 327 6.85 -23.38 11.48
CA PHE A 327 6.89 -22.47 10.34
C PHE A 327 6.04 -21.24 10.65
N VAL A 328 6.60 -20.05 10.50
CA VAL A 328 5.93 -18.78 10.76
C VAL A 328 6.07 -17.84 9.58
N PHE A 329 4.96 -17.21 9.21
CA PHE A 329 4.87 -16.17 8.20
C PHE A 329 4.40 -14.90 8.90
N PHE A 330 5.32 -13.95 9.03
CA PHE A 330 5.07 -12.69 9.70
C PHE A 330 4.52 -11.66 8.73
N GLN A 331 3.44 -11.00 9.16
CA GLN A 331 2.77 -9.96 8.40
C GLN A 331 2.99 -8.61 9.05
N GLY A 332 3.29 -7.59 8.24
CA GLY A 332 3.58 -6.24 8.72
C GLY A 332 5.01 -6.07 9.24
N GLU A 333 5.97 -6.89 8.80
CA GLU A 333 7.37 -6.77 9.20
C GLU A 333 8.03 -5.50 8.64
N THR A 334 7.61 -5.03 7.46
CA THR A 334 8.11 -3.77 6.86
C THR A 334 7.62 -2.52 7.60
N PHE A 335 6.68 -2.68 8.52
CA PHE A 335 6.14 -1.61 9.34
C PHE A 335 6.53 -1.86 10.80
N ASP A 336 7.79 -1.63 11.14
CA ASP A 336 8.28 -1.69 12.53
C ASP A 336 8.11 -3.06 13.23
N TYR A 337 8.20 -4.16 12.47
CA TYR A 337 8.13 -5.53 13.01
C TYR A 337 6.83 -5.81 13.80
N ILE A 338 5.69 -5.27 13.35
CA ILE A 338 4.39 -5.41 14.05
C ILE A 338 4.01 -6.88 14.25
N GLY A 339 4.26 -7.73 13.24
CA GLY A 339 3.90 -9.14 13.26
C GLY A 339 4.71 -9.91 14.29
N SER A 340 6.03 -9.90 14.16
CA SER A 340 6.95 -10.64 15.03
C SER A 340 6.92 -10.15 16.47
N SER A 341 6.87 -8.82 16.69
CA SER A 341 6.77 -8.24 18.05
C SER A 341 5.48 -8.64 18.77
N ARG A 342 4.34 -8.71 18.07
CA ARG A 342 3.07 -9.20 18.64
C ARG A 342 3.19 -10.66 19.10
N MET A 343 3.81 -11.51 18.29
CA MET A 343 4.00 -12.91 18.63
C MET A 343 4.89 -13.07 19.87
N VAL A 344 6.01 -12.35 19.93
CA VAL A 344 6.89 -12.36 21.10
C VAL A 344 6.16 -11.88 22.36
N TYR A 345 5.35 -10.82 22.25
CA TYR A 345 4.52 -10.35 23.36
C TYR A 345 3.55 -11.43 23.86
N ASP A 346 2.90 -12.16 22.96
CA ASP A 346 1.97 -13.22 23.35
C ASP A 346 2.69 -14.44 23.95
N MET A 347 3.92 -14.75 23.51
CA MET A 347 4.79 -15.76 24.12
C MET A 347 5.22 -15.35 25.53
N GLU A 348 5.64 -14.10 25.74
CA GLU A 348 6.04 -13.56 27.05
C GLU A 348 4.86 -13.56 28.04
N LYS A 349 3.65 -13.24 27.57
CA LYS A 349 2.44 -13.25 28.40
C LYS A 349 1.80 -14.63 28.56
N GLY A 350 2.40 -15.69 28.01
CA GLY A 350 1.86 -17.04 28.09
C GLY A 350 0.50 -17.23 27.41
N LYS A 351 0.17 -16.35 26.45
CA LYS A 351 -1.06 -16.45 25.63
C LYS A 351 -0.85 -17.28 24.38
N PHE A 352 0.40 -17.49 23.99
CA PHE A 352 0.80 -18.33 22.88
C PHE A 352 1.22 -19.73 23.38
N PRO A 353 0.91 -20.82 22.65
CA PRO A 353 1.20 -22.18 23.13
C PRO A 353 2.70 -22.49 23.22
N VAL A 354 3.53 -21.80 22.42
CA VAL A 354 5.00 -21.89 22.49
C VAL A 354 5.50 -20.76 23.39
N GLN A 355 6.32 -21.07 24.38
CA GLN A 355 6.96 -20.04 25.21
C GLN A 355 8.33 -19.68 24.63
N LEU A 356 8.85 -18.50 24.97
CA LEU A 356 10.15 -18.05 24.49
C LEU A 356 11.27 -19.04 24.89
N GLU A 357 11.16 -19.64 26.07
CA GLU A 357 12.09 -20.64 26.59
C GLU A 357 12.10 -21.94 25.78
N ASN A 358 11.03 -22.24 25.04
CA ASN A 358 10.96 -23.45 24.20
C ASN A 358 11.74 -23.31 22.90
N VAL A 359 12.04 -22.09 22.45
CA VAL A 359 12.75 -21.85 21.19
C VAL A 359 14.22 -22.20 21.36
N ASP A 360 14.70 -23.16 20.57
CA ASP A 360 16.09 -23.63 20.59
C ASP A 360 16.92 -22.93 19.50
N SER A 361 16.36 -22.83 18.29
CA SER A 361 17.04 -22.25 17.12
C SER A 361 16.05 -21.46 16.26
N PHE A 362 16.54 -20.43 15.58
CA PHE A 362 15.75 -19.56 14.70
C PHE A 362 16.42 -19.45 13.33
N VAL A 363 15.64 -19.68 12.27
CA VAL A 363 16.07 -19.59 10.87
C VAL A 363 15.17 -18.61 10.15
N GLU A 364 15.74 -17.53 9.62
CA GLU A 364 15.01 -16.54 8.82
C GLU A 364 15.36 -16.68 7.34
N LEU A 365 14.33 -16.62 6.49
CA LEU A 365 14.51 -16.51 5.04
C LEU A 365 14.20 -15.09 4.58
N GLY A 366 15.19 -14.44 3.99
CA GLY A 366 15.08 -13.11 3.41
C GLY A 366 15.83 -13.07 2.08
N GLN A 367 15.15 -12.60 1.05
CA GLN A 367 15.74 -12.26 -0.24
C GLN A 367 16.60 -13.36 -0.90
N VAL A 368 16.04 -14.58 -1.02
CA VAL A 368 16.79 -15.78 -1.43
C VAL A 368 16.68 -16.13 -2.92
N ALA A 369 15.92 -15.39 -3.73
CA ALA A 369 15.67 -15.76 -5.13
C ALA A 369 16.56 -15.05 -6.14
N LEU A 370 16.89 -13.77 -5.92
CA LEU A 370 17.73 -13.02 -6.85
C LEU A 370 19.20 -13.36 -6.61
N ARG A 371 19.75 -14.27 -7.42
CA ARG A 371 21.13 -14.73 -7.28
C ARG A 371 21.96 -14.42 -8.51
N THR A 372 23.18 -13.95 -8.29
CA THR A 372 24.21 -13.78 -9.31
C THR A 372 25.10 -15.03 -9.46
N SER A 373 25.20 -15.84 -8.40
CA SER A 373 25.95 -17.10 -8.33
C SER A 373 25.12 -18.21 -7.67
N LEU A 374 25.67 -19.41 -7.54
CA LEU A 374 25.03 -20.51 -6.79
C LEU A 374 25.16 -20.35 -5.27
N GLU A 375 25.79 -19.27 -4.80
CA GLU A 375 26.11 -19.06 -3.39
C GLU A 375 24.92 -18.48 -2.62
N LEU A 376 24.87 -18.82 -1.34
CA LEU A 376 23.92 -18.28 -0.38
C LEU A 376 24.71 -17.61 0.75
N TRP A 377 24.19 -16.47 1.21
CA TRP A 377 24.76 -15.74 2.33
C TRP A 377 23.98 -16.10 3.59
N MET A 378 24.68 -16.62 4.60
CA MET A 378 24.12 -16.88 5.92
C MET A 378 24.64 -15.82 6.88
N HIS A 379 23.72 -15.09 7.50
CA HIS A 379 24.04 -14.05 8.47
C HIS A 379 23.75 -14.56 9.88
N THR A 380 24.65 -14.24 10.80
CA THR A 380 24.47 -14.45 12.24
C THR A 380 24.80 -13.15 12.96
N ASP A 381 24.23 -12.92 14.15
CA ASP A 381 24.50 -11.70 14.90
C ASP A 381 25.99 -11.62 15.32
N PRO A 382 26.77 -10.68 14.75
CA PRO A 382 28.18 -10.54 15.05
C PRO A 382 28.45 -10.18 16.52
N VAL A 383 27.53 -9.51 17.21
CA VAL A 383 27.72 -9.10 18.61
C VAL A 383 27.50 -10.29 19.54
N SER A 384 26.44 -11.07 19.32
CA SER A 384 26.20 -12.31 20.08
C SER A 384 27.32 -13.35 19.87
N GLN A 385 27.90 -13.43 18.67
CA GLN A 385 29.01 -14.34 18.36
C GLN A 385 30.34 -13.96 19.05
N LYS A 386 30.48 -12.73 19.57
CA LYS A 386 31.64 -12.35 20.41
C LYS A 386 31.63 -13.11 21.75
N ASN A 387 30.48 -13.64 22.18
CA ASN A 387 30.38 -14.43 23.39
C ASN A 387 30.74 -15.90 23.12
N GLU A 388 31.78 -16.41 23.79
CA GLU A 388 32.31 -17.75 23.56
C GLU A 388 31.29 -18.86 23.82
N SER A 389 30.31 -18.64 24.71
CA SER A 389 29.24 -19.61 24.98
C SER A 389 28.29 -19.80 23.79
N VAL A 390 28.10 -18.75 22.98
CA VAL A 390 27.22 -18.77 21.79
C VAL A 390 27.95 -19.40 20.61
N ARG A 391 29.25 -19.11 20.46
CA ARG A 391 30.08 -19.65 19.37
C ARG A 391 30.17 -21.18 19.39
N ASN A 392 30.15 -21.79 20.58
CA ASN A 392 30.20 -23.25 20.74
C ASN A 392 28.86 -23.96 20.44
N GLN A 393 27.75 -23.24 20.33
CA GLN A 393 26.42 -23.81 20.00
C GLN A 393 26.06 -23.70 18.51
N GLY A 394 26.81 -22.91 17.73
CA GLY A 394 26.52 -22.61 16.33
C GLY A 394 27.30 -23.41 15.28
N LEU A 395 27.95 -24.52 15.67
CA LEU A 395 28.70 -25.43 14.78
C LEU A 395 28.03 -26.80 14.68
#